data_AF-A0A7K6S057-F1
#
_entry.id   AF-A0A7K6S057-F1
#
_cell.length_a   1.000
_cell.length_b   1.000
_cell.length_c   1.000
_cell.angle_alpha   90.00
_cell.angle_beta   90.00
_cell.angle_gamma   90.00
#
_symmetry.space_group_name_H-M   'P 1'
#
loop_
_entity.id
_entity.type
_entity.pdbx_description
1 polymer ?
#
loop_
_entity_poly.entity_id
_entity_poly.type
_entity_poly.pdbx_seq_one_letter_code
_entity_poly.pdbx_strand_id
1 'polypeptide(L)'
;GRMEQAGDALEEVLSKALSQRSLTLGVYEAAKLLNVDPDNVVLCLLAADEEEAGDAALQIHFTLIQAFCCENDINILRVSNPARLAQLLLPAAGPEPPADLHCVLVTNPHASQWKDPALSQLMCFCRESRYMDQWVPVINLPER
;
A
#
# COMPACT_ATOMS: atom_id res chain seq x y z
N GLY A 1 -17.11 -9.65 6.92
CA GLY A 1 -17.57 -8.76 5.82
C GLY A 1 -16.52 -8.67 4.73
N ARG A 2 -16.85 -8.20 3.51
CA ARG A 2 -15.89 -8.11 2.39
C ARG A 2 -14.67 -7.21 2.73
N MET A 3 -14.89 -6.14 3.48
CA MET A 3 -13.82 -5.25 3.96
C MET A 3 -12.89 -5.93 4.97
N GLU A 4 -13.42 -6.75 5.88
CA GLU A 4 -12.60 -7.53 6.83
C GLU A 4 -11.73 -8.54 6.10
N GLN A 5 -12.29 -9.25 5.11
CA GLN A 5 -11.53 -10.19 4.29
C GLN A 5 -10.42 -9.48 3.52
N ALA A 6 -10.68 -8.28 2.99
CA ALA A 6 -9.66 -7.47 2.33
C ALA A 6 -8.56 -7.01 3.31
N GLY A 7 -8.91 -6.71 4.57
CA GLY A 7 -7.96 -6.41 5.64
C GLY A 7 -7.05 -7.61 5.98
N ASP A 8 -7.63 -8.80 6.20
CA ASP A 8 -6.87 -10.03 6.44
C ASP A 8 -5.94 -10.36 5.24
N ALA A 9 -6.45 -10.20 4.01
CA ALA A 9 -5.66 -10.41 2.80
C ALA A 9 -4.51 -9.39 2.66
N LEU A 10 -4.74 -8.14 3.05
CA LEU A 10 -3.70 -7.10 3.06
C LEU A 10 -2.57 -7.46 4.02
N GLU A 11 -2.89 -7.89 5.24
CA GLU A 11 -1.91 -8.34 6.23
C GLU A 11 -1.08 -9.52 5.70
N GLU A 12 -1.73 -10.50 5.06
CA GLU A 12 -1.05 -11.66 4.48
C GLU A 12 -0.09 -11.27 3.34
N VAL A 13 -0.54 -10.39 2.44
CA VAL A 13 0.30 -9.89 1.33
C VAL A 13 1.49 -9.11 1.86
N LEU A 14 1.28 -8.23 2.84
CA LEU A 14 2.36 -7.47 3.46
C LEU A 14 3.38 -8.38 4.16
N SER A 15 2.91 -9.38 4.91
CA SER A 15 3.77 -10.34 5.60
C SER A 15 4.63 -11.16 4.63
N LYS A 16 4.05 -11.56 3.49
CA LYS A 16 4.79 -12.28 2.43
C LYS A 16 5.78 -11.37 1.72
N ALA A 17 5.36 -10.18 1.31
CA ALA A 17 6.22 -9.21 0.65
C ALA A 17 7.40 -8.80 1.55
N LEU A 18 7.15 -8.69 2.85
CA LEU A 18 8.17 -8.48 3.87
C LEU A 18 9.21 -9.62 3.89
N SER A 19 8.75 -10.88 3.93
CA SER A 19 9.65 -12.05 3.90
C SER A 19 10.47 -12.15 2.61
N GLN A 20 9.91 -11.68 1.50
CA GLN A 20 10.54 -11.67 0.17
C GLN A 20 11.40 -10.42 -0.08
N ARG A 21 11.42 -9.46 0.85
CA ARG A 21 12.09 -8.16 0.73
C ARG A 21 11.67 -7.40 -0.54
N SER A 22 10.38 -7.49 -0.86
CA SER A 22 9.77 -6.86 -2.04
C SER A 22 8.94 -5.62 -1.69
N LEU A 23 9.22 -5.01 -0.53
CA LEU A 23 8.58 -3.79 -0.06
C LEU A 23 9.49 -2.56 -0.25
N THR A 24 8.89 -1.46 -0.68
CA THR A 24 9.50 -0.13 -0.61
C THR A 24 8.71 0.70 0.40
N LEU A 25 9.41 1.28 1.37
CA LEU A 25 8.81 2.01 2.49
C LEU A 25 9.19 3.48 2.38
N GLY A 26 8.23 4.36 2.63
CA GLY A 26 8.42 5.81 2.60
C GLY A 26 7.86 6.46 1.33
N VAL A 27 7.40 7.70 1.48
CA VAL A 27 6.78 8.48 0.40
C VAL A 27 7.79 8.81 -0.69
N TYR A 28 9.01 9.19 -0.30
CA TYR A 28 10.06 9.60 -1.22
C TYR A 28 10.59 8.42 -2.04
N GLU A 29 10.85 7.30 -1.37
CA GLU A 29 11.30 6.04 -1.96
C GLU A 29 10.24 5.47 -2.90
N ALA A 30 8.96 5.55 -2.50
CA ALA A 30 7.85 5.16 -3.34
C ALA A 30 7.77 6.02 -4.61
N ALA A 31 7.82 7.35 -4.49
CA ALA A 31 7.81 8.26 -5.64
C ALA A 31 9.01 8.02 -6.57
N LYS A 32 10.19 7.75 -6.01
CA LYS A 32 11.39 7.42 -6.79
C LYS A 32 11.21 6.12 -7.56
N LEU A 33 10.69 5.07 -6.91
CA LEU A 33 10.47 3.78 -7.56
C LEU A 33 9.42 3.88 -8.67
N LEU A 34 8.28 4.55 -8.41
CA LEU A 34 7.23 4.78 -9.41
C LEU A 34 7.76 5.51 -10.66
N ASN A 35 8.71 6.44 -10.47
CA ASN A 35 9.35 7.13 -11.60
C ASN A 35 10.36 6.28 -12.38
N VAL A 36 10.95 5.25 -11.76
CA VAL A 36 12.01 4.44 -12.37
C VAL A 36 11.47 3.16 -12.98
N ASP A 37 10.55 2.48 -12.28
CA ASP A 37 10.08 1.14 -12.60
C ASP A 37 8.66 0.88 -12.08
N PRO A 38 7.65 1.56 -12.65
CA PRO A 38 6.25 1.42 -12.23
C PRO A 38 5.66 0.05 -12.60
N ASP A 39 6.18 -0.61 -13.65
CA ASP A 39 5.66 -1.88 -14.16
C ASP A 39 5.79 -3.03 -13.15
N ASN A 40 6.78 -2.94 -12.25
CA ASN A 40 6.99 -3.92 -11.20
C ASN A 40 6.20 -3.64 -9.93
N VAL A 41 5.45 -2.53 -9.84
CA VAL A 41 4.64 -2.18 -8.67
C VAL A 41 3.24 -2.78 -8.81
N VAL A 42 2.85 -3.63 -7.86
CA VAL A 42 1.54 -4.31 -7.90
C VAL A 42 0.50 -3.71 -6.96
N LEU A 43 0.95 -3.07 -5.88
CA LEU A 43 0.10 -2.45 -4.87
C LEU A 43 0.81 -1.25 -4.22
N CYS A 44 0.07 -0.16 -4.05
CA CYS A 44 0.47 1.03 -3.33
C CYS A 44 -0.45 1.25 -2.13
N LEU A 45 0.11 1.47 -0.94
CA LEU A 45 -0.63 1.78 0.27
C LEU A 45 -0.26 3.18 0.73
N LEU A 46 -1.27 3.99 1.00
CA LEU A 46 -1.13 5.27 1.68
C LEU A 46 -1.61 5.12 3.13
N ALA A 47 -0.84 5.62 4.08
CA ALA A 47 -1.15 5.57 5.49
C ALA A 47 -0.91 6.97 6.08
N ALA A 48 -1.96 7.63 6.54
CA ALA A 48 -1.80 8.87 7.29
C ALA A 48 -2.83 8.96 8.40
N ASP A 49 -2.39 9.44 9.55
CA ASP A 49 -3.23 9.76 10.69
C ASP A 49 -3.89 11.14 10.53
N GLU A 50 -4.89 11.43 11.37
CA GLU A 50 -5.61 12.70 11.34
C GLU A 50 -4.70 13.92 11.60
N GLU A 51 -3.63 13.73 12.39
CA GLU A 51 -2.65 14.78 12.68
C GLU A 51 -1.84 15.17 11.42
N GLU A 52 -1.63 14.21 10.53
CA GLU A 52 -0.89 14.35 9.26
C GLU A 52 -1.76 14.90 8.12
N ALA A 53 -3.07 15.01 8.33
CA ALA A 53 -3.97 15.69 7.40
C ALA A 53 -3.65 17.19 7.26
N GLY A 54 -3.00 17.79 8.26
CA GLY A 54 -2.56 19.18 8.25
C GLY A 54 -1.24 19.43 7.51
N ASP A 55 -0.48 18.38 7.18
CA ASP A 55 0.79 18.54 6.46
C ASP A 55 0.55 18.70 4.96
N ALA A 56 0.60 19.94 4.49
CA ALA A 56 0.43 20.28 3.08
C ALA A 56 1.45 19.56 2.17
N ALA A 57 2.70 19.38 2.63
CA ALA A 57 3.71 18.70 1.83
C ALA A 57 3.38 17.22 1.66
N LEU A 58 2.95 16.55 2.73
CA LEU A 58 2.54 15.15 2.67
C LEU A 58 1.29 14.97 1.80
N GLN A 59 0.29 15.84 1.94
CA GLN A 59 -0.94 15.79 1.13
C GLN A 59 -0.65 16.03 -0.36
N ILE A 60 0.31 16.89 -0.71
CA ILE A 60 0.76 17.06 -2.09
C ILE A 60 1.37 15.75 -2.61
N HIS A 61 2.27 15.11 -1.86
CA HIS A 61 2.87 13.85 -2.30
C HIS A 61 1.83 12.73 -2.46
N PHE A 62 0.87 12.62 -1.54
CA PHE A 62 -0.22 11.67 -1.65
C PHE A 62 -1.06 11.89 -2.90
N THR A 63 -1.38 13.16 -3.21
CA THR A 63 -2.12 13.51 -4.42
C THR A 63 -1.34 13.11 -5.67
N LEU A 64 -0.02 13.37 -5.71
CA LEU A 64 0.83 13.01 -6.85
C LEU A 64 0.95 11.50 -7.03
N ILE A 65 1.20 10.76 -5.94
CA ILE A 65 1.30 9.30 -5.97
C ILE A 65 -0.04 8.68 -6.39
N GLN A 66 -1.15 9.19 -5.86
CA GLN A 66 -2.48 8.73 -6.23
C GLN A 66 -2.75 8.95 -7.73
N ALA A 67 -2.51 10.15 -8.25
CA ALA A 67 -2.69 10.45 -9.67
C ALA A 67 -1.86 9.50 -10.53
N PHE A 68 -0.57 9.33 -10.19
CA PHE A 68 0.32 8.43 -10.91
C PHE A 68 -0.16 6.97 -10.89
N CYS A 69 -0.53 6.44 -9.72
CA CYS A 69 -1.02 5.07 -9.60
C CYS A 69 -2.32 4.85 -10.38
N CYS A 70 -3.24 5.82 -10.35
CA CYS A 70 -4.48 5.74 -11.10
C CYS A 70 -4.25 5.78 -12.62
N GLU A 71 -3.33 6.63 -13.10
CA GLU A 71 -3.01 6.74 -14.53
C GLU A 71 -2.29 5.50 -15.08
N ASN A 72 -1.52 4.80 -14.24
CA ASN A 72 -0.75 3.61 -14.61
C ASN A 72 -1.44 2.29 -14.20
N ASP A 73 -2.74 2.34 -13.86
CA ASP A 73 -3.54 1.18 -13.43
C ASP A 73 -3.02 0.42 -12.19
N ILE A 74 -2.09 1.01 -11.43
CA ILE A 74 -1.53 0.45 -10.20
C ILE A 74 -2.61 0.43 -9.12
N ASN A 75 -2.78 -0.72 -8.44
CA ASN A 75 -3.73 -0.82 -7.33
C ASN A 75 -3.27 0.06 -6.18
N ILE A 76 -4.15 0.95 -5.71
CA ILE A 76 -3.86 1.86 -4.61
C ILE A 76 -4.93 1.77 -3.55
N LEU A 77 -4.53 1.77 -2.28
CA LEU A 77 -5.40 1.69 -1.11
C LEU A 77 -4.98 2.72 -0.07
N ARG A 78 -5.91 3.11 0.79
CA ARG A 78 -5.61 3.86 2.02
C ARG A 78 -5.86 2.98 3.24
N VAL A 79 -4.93 2.99 4.19
CA VAL A 79 -5.06 2.30 5.47
C VAL A 79 -5.60 3.27 6.51
N SER A 80 -6.67 2.88 7.22
CA SER A 80 -7.30 3.73 8.25
C SER A 80 -6.59 3.70 9.61
N ASN A 81 -5.73 2.71 9.86
CA ASN A 81 -5.00 2.51 11.11
C ASN A 81 -3.49 2.34 10.85
N PRO A 82 -2.77 3.41 10.48
CA PRO A 82 -1.34 3.34 10.12
C PRO A 82 -0.45 2.83 11.26
N ALA A 83 -0.84 3.02 12.52
CA ALA A 83 -0.16 2.42 13.68
C ALA A 83 -0.06 0.88 13.58
N ARG A 84 -1.11 0.21 13.06
CA ARG A 84 -1.09 -1.25 12.84
C ARG A 84 -0.21 -1.63 11.66
N LEU A 85 -0.23 -0.83 10.59
CA LEU A 85 0.67 -1.01 9.45
C LEU A 85 2.14 -0.93 9.89
N ALA A 86 2.47 0.06 10.73
CA ALA A 86 3.80 0.21 11.28
C ALA A 86 4.24 -1.03 12.07
N GLN A 87 3.37 -1.57 12.95
CA GLN A 87 3.64 -2.80 13.70
C GLN A 87 3.96 -4.01 12.81
N LEU A 88 3.21 -4.19 11.72
CA LEU A 88 3.44 -5.28 10.76
C LEU A 88 4.77 -5.13 10.02
N LEU A 89 5.21 -3.88 9.81
CA LEU A 89 6.42 -3.55 9.05
C LEU A 89 7.66 -3.34 9.91
N LEU A 90 7.54 -3.34 11.24
CA LEU A 90 8.67 -3.31 12.18
C LEU A 90 9.81 -4.29 11.81
N PRO A 91 9.55 -5.53 11.36
CA PRO A 91 10.63 -6.44 10.99
C PRO A 91 11.40 -6.02 9.72
N ALA A 92 10.82 -5.19 8.85
CA ALA A 92 11.50 -4.59 7.68
C ALA A 92 12.22 -3.30 8.02
N ALA A 93 11.74 -2.60 9.05
CA ALA A 93 12.10 -1.23 9.36
C ALA A 93 13.54 -1.08 9.92
N GLY A 94 14.23 -2.18 10.21
CA GLY A 94 15.59 -2.14 10.79
C GLY A 94 15.58 -1.66 12.25
N PRO A 95 16.76 -1.43 12.86
CA PRO A 95 16.87 -1.00 14.26
C PRO A 95 16.37 0.44 14.52
N GLU A 96 16.23 1.26 13.48
CA GLU A 96 15.61 2.58 13.52
C GLU A 96 14.45 2.58 12.51
N PRO A 97 13.18 2.45 12.95
CA PRO A 97 12.09 2.44 12.00
C PRO A 97 12.10 3.76 11.20
N PRO A 98 11.85 3.71 9.87
CA PRO A 98 11.65 4.93 9.10
C PRO A 98 10.59 5.76 9.80
N ALA A 99 10.92 7.02 10.11
CA ALA A 99 10.00 7.93 10.79
C ALA A 99 8.67 8.09 10.04
N ASP A 100 8.68 7.80 8.72
CA ASP A 100 7.58 8.09 7.80
C ASP A 100 7.12 6.82 7.05
N LEU A 101 6.30 5.97 7.68
CA LEU A 101 5.63 4.83 7.02
C LEU A 101 4.32 5.23 6.32
N HIS A 102 4.31 6.42 5.70
CA HIS A 102 3.12 6.97 5.09
C HIS A 102 2.80 6.41 3.70
N CYS A 103 3.76 5.73 3.07
CA CYS A 103 3.57 5.06 1.80
C CYS A 103 4.34 3.74 1.78
N VAL A 104 3.70 2.70 1.25
CA VAL A 104 4.30 1.37 1.08
C VAL A 104 3.99 0.87 -0.32
N LEU A 105 5.01 0.51 -1.08
CA LEU A 105 4.84 -0.17 -2.36
C LEU A 105 5.19 -1.65 -2.21
N VAL A 106 4.33 -2.49 -2.76
CA VAL A 106 4.61 -3.91 -2.97
C VAL A 106 5.05 -4.08 -4.41
N THR A 107 6.25 -4.62 -4.58
CA THR A 107 6.84 -4.90 -5.89
C THR A 107 6.82 -6.38 -6.20
N ASN A 108 6.77 -6.72 -7.48
CA ASN A 108 6.91 -8.07 -7.95
C ASN A 108 7.85 -8.14 -9.16
N PRO A 109 9.12 -8.51 -8.97
CA PRO A 109 10.05 -8.70 -10.09
C PRO A 109 9.63 -9.84 -11.04
N HIS A 110 8.64 -10.66 -10.65
CA HIS A 110 8.07 -11.74 -11.45
C HIS A 110 6.54 -11.62 -11.52
N ALA A 111 6.05 -10.48 -12.04
CA ALA A 111 4.62 -10.15 -12.22
C ALA A 111 3.73 -11.34 -12.64
N SER A 112 4.24 -12.23 -13.49
CA SER A 112 3.54 -13.41 -14.03
C SER A 112 3.45 -14.64 -13.10
N GLN A 113 4.16 -14.66 -11.95
CA GLN A 113 4.22 -15.82 -11.05
C GLN A 113 3.53 -15.62 -9.70
N TRP A 114 3.13 -14.39 -9.33
CA TRP A 114 2.51 -14.14 -8.03
C TRP A 114 1.03 -14.53 -8.03
N LYS A 115 0.80 -15.84 -7.94
CA LYS A 115 -0.51 -16.48 -7.78
C LYS A 115 -0.92 -16.51 -6.32
N ASP A 116 -0.88 -15.35 -5.67
CA ASP A 116 -1.31 -15.26 -4.28
C ASP A 116 -2.82 -15.04 -4.22
N PRO A 117 -3.59 -15.92 -3.54
CA PRO A 117 -5.02 -15.75 -3.40
C PRO A 117 -5.37 -14.45 -2.65
N ALA A 118 -4.57 -14.04 -1.66
CA ALA A 118 -4.79 -12.80 -0.92
C ALA A 118 -4.55 -11.57 -1.80
N LEU A 119 -3.49 -11.58 -2.62
CA LEU A 119 -3.25 -10.51 -3.60
C LEU A 119 -4.37 -10.44 -4.64
N SER A 120 -4.81 -11.59 -5.15
CA SER A 120 -5.91 -11.67 -6.11
C SER A 120 -7.21 -11.10 -5.53
N GLN A 121 -7.47 -11.38 -4.26
CA GLN A 121 -8.61 -10.84 -3.54
C GLN A 121 -8.52 -9.32 -3.38
N LEU A 122 -7.34 -8.78 -3.04
CA LEU A 122 -7.11 -7.33 -2.98
C LEU A 122 -7.29 -6.66 -4.34
N MET A 123 -6.77 -7.25 -5.41
CA MET A 123 -6.93 -6.73 -6.77
C MET A 123 -8.41 -6.72 -7.19
N CYS A 124 -9.17 -7.78 -6.86
CA CYS A 124 -10.62 -7.80 -7.06
C CYS A 124 -11.31 -6.69 -6.25
N PHE A 125 -10.95 -6.52 -4.97
CA PHE A 125 -11.51 -5.47 -4.13
C PHE A 125 -11.23 -4.07 -4.71
N CYS A 126 -10.00 -3.77 -5.11
CA CYS A 126 -9.63 -2.50 -5.75
C CYS A 126 -10.45 -2.27 -7.03
N ARG A 127 -10.58 -3.30 -7.88
CA ARG A 127 -11.35 -3.23 -9.12
C ARG A 127 -12.84 -2.97 -8.86
N GLU A 128 -13.45 -3.66 -7.90
CA GLU A 128 -14.84 -3.45 -7.50
C GLU A 128 -15.06 -2.03 -6.95
N SER A 129 -14.15 -1.53 -6.11
CA SER A 129 -14.22 -0.16 -5.59
C SER A 129 -14.13 0.88 -6.70
N ARG A 130 -13.24 0.69 -7.68
CA ARG A 130 -13.15 1.57 -8.86
C ARG A 130 -14.45 1.62 -9.65
N TYR A 131 -15.17 0.50 -9.80
CA TYR A 131 -16.50 0.48 -10.43
C TYR A 131 -17.56 1.28 -9.65
N MET A 132 -17.33 1.53 -8.36
CA MET A 132 -18.20 2.33 -7.49
C MET A 132 -17.66 3.75 -7.28
N ASP A 133 -16.82 4.24 -8.20
CA ASP A 133 -16.15 5.55 -8.15
C ASP A 133 -15.27 5.77 -6.90
N GLN A 134 -14.88 4.69 -6.21
CA GLN A 134 -13.95 4.71 -5.09
C GLN A 134 -12.53 4.38 -5.57
N TRP A 135 -11.85 5.37 -6.14
CA TRP A 135 -10.52 5.23 -6.74
C TRP A 135 -9.43 4.81 -5.76
N VAL A 136 -9.52 5.29 -4.51
CA VAL A 136 -8.62 4.89 -3.42
C VAL A 136 -9.49 4.37 -2.28
N PRO A 137 -9.85 3.08 -2.29
CA PRO A 137 -10.68 2.53 -1.23
C PRO A 137 -9.89 2.44 0.07
N VAL A 138 -10.60 2.63 1.18
CA VAL A 138 -10.06 2.61 2.53
C VAL A 138 -10.24 1.22 3.14
N ILE A 139 -9.17 0.67 3.71
CA ILE A 139 -9.17 -0.62 4.40
C ILE A 139 -8.66 -0.42 5.83
N ASN A 140 -9.27 -1.16 6.75
CA ASN A 140 -8.78 -1.29 8.12
C ASN A 140 -8.00 -2.60 8.27
N LEU A 141 -6.77 -2.54 8.78
CA LEU A 141 -6.01 -3.74 9.13
C LEU A 141 -6.60 -4.37 10.39
N PRO A 142 -6.65 -5.71 10.49
CA PRO A 142 -7.25 -6.38 11.63
C PRO A 142 -6.46 -6.15 12.92
N GLU A 143 -7.18 -5.89 14.00
CA GLU A 143 -6.65 -5.80 15.36
C GLU A 143 -6.57 -7.22 15.95
N ARG A 144 -5.44 -7.90 15.75
CA ARG A 144 -5.13 -9.21 16.35
C ARG A 144 -3.97 -9.11 17.31
#